data_AF-A0A2D7XWU4-F1
#
_entry.id   AF-A0A2D7XWU4-F1
#
_cell.length_a   1.000
_cell.length_b   1.000
_cell.length_c   1.000
_cell.angle_alpha   90.00
_cell.angle_beta   90.00
_cell.angle_gamma   90.00
#
_symmetry.space_group_name_H-M   'P 1'
#
loop_
_entity.id
_entity.type
_entity.pdbx_description
1 polymer ?
#
loop_
_entity_poly.entity_id
_entity_poly.type
_entity_poly.pdbx_seq_one_letter_code
_entity_poly.pdbx_strand_id
1 'polypeptide(L)'
;MFNRSLLPCPCCGFETLSERGEYEICRVCWWEDDGQNDTNADQILGGPNGRYSLTDARNNFRDHGYMYDLEDAIEIVKHPSAERRTLINYCLSVVRGEEKLDKTLFESLRLSDEIAQELD
;
A
#
# COMPACT_ATOMS: atom_id res chain seq x y z
N MET A 1 -9.82 -8.99 22.61
CA MET A 1 -10.01 -9.86 21.43
C MET A 1 -10.92 -9.16 20.45
N PHE A 2 -10.38 -8.41 19.49
CA PHE A 2 -11.07 -8.15 18.23
C PHE A 2 -10.05 -8.42 17.14
N ASN A 3 -10.11 -9.64 16.60
CA ASN A 3 -9.45 -9.98 15.36
C ASN A 3 -10.28 -9.33 14.24
N ARG A 4 -10.09 -8.03 14.00
CA ARG A 4 -10.77 -7.30 12.92
C ARG A 4 -9.99 -7.61 11.65
N SER A 5 -10.61 -8.34 10.72
CA SER A 5 -10.02 -8.58 9.39
C SER A 5 -9.81 -7.23 8.71
N LEU A 6 -8.60 -6.99 8.21
CA LEU A 6 -8.30 -5.80 7.41
C LEU A 6 -8.96 -5.93 6.03
N LEU A 7 -9.25 -4.79 5.42
CA LEU A 7 -9.79 -4.63 4.08
C LEU A 7 -8.65 -4.42 3.08
N PRO A 8 -8.80 -4.91 1.83
CA PRO A 8 -7.81 -4.68 0.79
C PRO A 8 -7.74 -3.21 0.41
N CYS A 9 -6.53 -2.67 0.32
CA CYS A 9 -6.30 -1.34 -0.23
C CYS A 9 -6.75 -1.31 -1.70
N PRO A 10 -7.49 -0.28 -2.14
CA PRO A 10 -7.93 -0.19 -3.53
C PRO A 10 -6.76 -0.06 -4.53
N CYS A 11 -5.60 0.42 -4.07
CA CYS A 11 -4.40 0.57 -4.89
C CYS A 11 -3.63 -0.75 -5.01
N CYS A 12 -3.07 -1.28 -3.92
CA CYS A 12 -2.19 -2.46 -4.00
C CYS A 12 -2.91 -3.81 -3.84
N GLY A 13 -4.17 -3.82 -3.37
CA GLY A 13 -4.96 -5.03 -3.18
C GLY A 13 -4.65 -5.84 -1.90
N PHE A 14 -3.64 -5.45 -1.12
CA PHE A 14 -3.29 -6.14 0.14
C PHE A 14 -4.16 -5.67 1.31
N GLU A 15 -4.46 -6.58 2.24
CA GLU A 15 -5.30 -6.35 3.42
C GLU A 15 -4.56 -5.44 4.43
N THR A 16 -4.75 -4.12 4.31
CA THR A 16 -4.04 -3.11 5.13
C THR A 16 -4.95 -2.10 5.80
N LEU A 17 -6.22 -1.99 5.40
CA LEU A 17 -7.12 -0.94 5.87
C LEU A 17 -8.05 -1.46 6.96
N SER A 18 -8.21 -0.73 8.05
CA SER A 18 -9.17 -1.04 9.11
C SER A 18 -10.62 -0.72 8.71
N GLU A 19 -10.80 0.29 7.85
CA GLU A 19 -12.09 0.76 7.35
C GLU A 19 -11.94 1.42 5.97
N ARG A 20 -13.03 1.48 5.20
CA ARG A 20 -13.05 2.03 3.84
C ARG A 20 -13.50 3.49 3.84
N GLY A 21 -12.73 4.37 3.22
CA GLY A 21 -13.06 5.78 3.03
C GLY A 21 -12.69 6.66 4.21
N GLU A 22 -11.96 6.12 5.18
CA GLU A 22 -11.61 6.78 6.44
C GLU A 22 -10.19 7.36 6.42
N TYR A 23 -9.65 7.65 5.23
CA TYR A 23 -8.37 8.34 5.04
C TYR A 23 -7.16 7.61 5.66
N GLU A 24 -7.27 6.30 5.83
CA GLU A 24 -6.15 5.48 6.31
C GLU A 24 -5.09 5.34 5.21
N ILE A 25 -3.82 5.61 5.55
CA ILE A 25 -2.70 5.43 4.63
C ILE A 25 -2.34 3.94 4.57
N CYS A 26 -2.40 3.37 3.38
CA CYS A 26 -1.98 2.00 3.15
C CYS A 26 -0.49 1.84 3.45
N ARG A 27 -0.16 1.02 4.46
CA ARG A 27 1.24 0.77 4.84
C ARG A 27 2.07 0.10 3.74
N VAL A 28 1.47 -0.50 2.72
CA VAL A 28 2.21 -1.11 1.61
C VAL A 28 2.52 -0.09 0.51
N CYS A 29 1.50 0.55 -0.07
CA CYS A 29 1.68 1.40 -1.27
C CYS A 29 1.61 2.90 -1.02
N TRP A 30 1.30 3.33 0.20
CA TRP A 30 1.17 4.74 0.59
C TRP A 30 -0.02 5.50 0.00
N TRP A 31 -0.97 4.81 -0.64
CA TRP A 31 -2.27 5.39 -1.01
C TRP A 31 -3.09 5.72 0.24
N GLU A 32 -3.63 6.94 0.33
CA GLU A 32 -4.56 7.34 1.41
C GLU A 32 -6.00 7.05 1.00
N ASP A 33 -6.72 6.32 1.82
CA ASP A 33 -8.02 5.75 1.44
C ASP A 33 -9.18 6.77 1.47
N ASP A 34 -9.30 7.57 0.41
CA ASP A 34 -10.24 8.70 0.25
C ASP A 34 -11.65 8.35 -0.28
N GLY A 35 -12.01 7.07 -0.34
CA GLY A 35 -13.28 6.60 -0.91
C GLY A 35 -13.22 6.19 -2.40
N GLN A 36 -12.12 6.46 -3.13
CA GLN A 36 -11.98 6.07 -4.54
C GLN A 36 -11.94 4.55 -4.76
N ASN A 37 -12.58 4.05 -5.81
CA ASN A 37 -12.71 2.63 -6.15
C ASN A 37 -12.71 2.43 -7.69
N ASP A 38 -13.03 1.22 -8.16
CA ASP A 38 -12.98 0.88 -9.59
C ASP A 38 -13.88 1.75 -10.48
N THR A 39 -15.04 2.20 -9.97
CA THR A 39 -15.99 2.99 -10.77
C THR A 39 -15.49 4.40 -11.09
N ASN A 40 -14.52 4.89 -10.33
CA ASN A 40 -13.94 6.21 -10.50
C ASN A 40 -12.41 6.17 -10.54
N ALA A 41 -11.80 5.01 -10.85
CA ALA A 41 -10.36 4.81 -10.70
C ALA A 41 -9.49 5.75 -11.57
N ASP A 42 -9.99 6.13 -12.75
CA ASP A 42 -9.28 7.03 -13.68
C ASP A 42 -9.46 8.53 -13.35
N GLN A 43 -10.31 8.86 -12.36
CA GLN A 43 -10.53 10.25 -11.96
C GLN A 43 -9.40 10.71 -11.03
N ILE A 44 -8.97 11.97 -11.16
CA ILE A 44 -8.11 12.61 -10.17
C ILE A 44 -9.02 13.37 -9.21
N LEU A 45 -9.21 12.85 -8.00
CA LEU A 45 -10.06 13.50 -6.99
C LEU A 45 -9.36 14.69 -6.31
N GLY A 46 -8.03 14.78 -6.41
CA GLY A 46 -7.26 15.75 -5.64
C GLY A 46 -7.05 15.27 -4.20
N GLY A 47 -7.09 16.21 -3.26
CA GLY A 47 -7.07 15.91 -1.83
C GLY A 47 -5.77 15.22 -1.39
N PRO A 48 -5.85 14.16 -0.55
CA PRO A 48 -4.66 13.54 0.05
C PRO A 48 -3.74 12.87 -0.99
N ASN A 49 -4.31 12.35 -2.08
CA ASN A 49 -3.58 11.69 -3.15
C ASN A 49 -3.12 12.65 -4.26
N GLY A 50 -3.38 13.96 -4.12
CA GLY A 50 -2.85 14.99 -5.00
C GLY A 50 -3.23 14.81 -6.47
N ARG A 51 -2.23 14.67 -7.35
CA ARG A 51 -2.44 14.58 -8.81
C ARG A 51 -2.67 13.16 -9.32
N TYR A 52 -2.66 12.16 -8.45
CA TYR A 52 -2.73 10.76 -8.83
C TYR A 52 -4.18 10.29 -8.92
N SER A 53 -4.52 9.62 -10.02
CA SER A 53 -5.70 8.75 -10.04
C SER A 53 -5.37 7.43 -9.36
N LEU A 54 -6.40 6.67 -8.96
CA LEU A 54 -6.21 5.31 -8.44
C LEU A 54 -5.57 4.40 -9.50
N THR A 55 -5.88 4.61 -10.78
CA THR A 55 -5.25 3.89 -11.90
C THR A 55 -3.74 4.17 -11.97
N ASP A 56 -3.32 5.43 -11.83
CA ASP A 56 -1.89 5.78 -11.80
C ASP A 56 -1.19 5.13 -10.61
N ALA A 57 -1.79 5.23 -9.42
CA ALA A 57 -1.26 4.64 -8.20
C ALA A 57 -1.09 3.11 -8.31
N ARG A 58 -2.06 2.41 -8.91
CA ARG A 58 -1.98 0.96 -9.19
C ARG A 58 -0.80 0.62 -10.11
N ASN A 59 -0.62 1.40 -11.17
CA ASN A 59 0.47 1.19 -12.12
C ASN A 59 1.83 1.44 -11.44
N ASN A 60 1.97 2.56 -10.74
CA ASN A 60 3.16 2.92 -9.99
C ASN A 60 3.51 1.85 -8.94
N PHE A 61 2.50 1.36 -8.20
CA PHE A 61 2.74 0.30 -7.23
C PHE A 61 3.28 -0.97 -7.88
N ARG A 62 2.69 -1.42 -8.99
CA ARG A 62 3.18 -2.61 -9.71
C ARG A 62 4.61 -2.45 -10.22
N ASP A 63 4.97 -1.23 -10.64
CA ASP A 63 6.25 -0.94 -11.27
C ASP A 63 7.37 -0.80 -10.22
N HIS A 64 7.14 -0.08 -9.11
CA HIS A 64 8.18 0.24 -8.12
C HIS A 64 7.75 0.22 -6.65
N GLY A 65 6.54 -0.24 -6.34
CA GLY A 65 6.15 -0.60 -4.96
C GLY A 65 5.54 0.53 -4.13
N TYR A 66 5.18 1.66 -4.74
CA TYR A 66 4.45 2.76 -4.08
C TYR A 66 3.62 3.57 -5.09
N MET A 67 2.67 4.38 -4.60
CA MET A 67 1.69 5.07 -5.43
C MET A 67 2.25 6.25 -6.26
N TYR A 68 3.35 6.86 -5.83
CA TYR A 68 3.91 8.06 -6.44
C TYR A 68 4.70 7.75 -7.71
N ASP A 69 4.80 8.72 -8.62
CA ASP A 69 5.85 8.72 -9.64
C ASP A 69 7.22 8.81 -8.95
N LEU A 70 8.26 8.26 -9.59
CA LEU A 70 9.61 8.16 -9.01
C LEU A 70 10.17 9.51 -8.53
N GLU A 71 9.88 10.58 -9.26
CA GLU A 71 10.36 11.93 -8.96
C GLU A 71 9.65 12.54 -7.74
N ASP A 72 8.36 12.25 -7.58
CA ASP A 72 7.48 12.84 -6.57
C ASP A 72 7.47 12.09 -5.23
N ALA A 73 8.01 10.86 -5.18
CA ALA A 73 7.96 10.04 -3.97
C ALA A 73 8.63 10.74 -2.77
N ILE A 74 7.97 10.65 -1.61
CA ILE A 74 8.48 11.24 -0.36
C ILE A 74 9.62 10.40 0.24
N GLU A 75 10.44 11.02 1.09
CA GLU A 75 11.68 10.41 1.61
C GLU A 75 11.46 9.07 2.31
N ILE A 76 10.41 8.94 3.15
CA ILE A 76 10.11 7.69 3.86
C ILE A 76 9.76 6.53 2.92
N VAL A 77 9.29 6.84 1.71
CA VAL A 77 8.99 5.85 0.67
C VAL A 77 10.22 5.54 -0.19
N LYS A 78 11.05 6.56 -0.49
CA LYS A 78 12.33 6.39 -1.21
C LYS A 78 13.36 5.60 -0.40
N HIS A 79 13.33 5.75 0.92
CA HIS A 79 14.30 5.17 1.84
C HIS A 79 13.60 4.37 2.95
N PRO A 80 12.96 3.23 2.62
CA PRO A 80 12.28 2.40 3.60
C PRO A 80 13.29 1.68 4.50
N SER A 81 12.87 1.35 5.72
CA SER A 81 13.56 0.41 6.61
C SER A 81 13.76 -0.96 5.96
N ALA A 82 14.59 -1.81 6.56
CA ALA A 82 14.85 -3.15 6.03
C ALA A 82 13.58 -4.02 6.05
N GLU A 83 12.79 -3.91 7.11
CA GLU A 83 11.53 -4.62 7.31
C GLU A 83 10.50 -4.17 6.27
N ARG A 84 10.35 -2.85 6.11
CA ARG A 84 9.48 -2.24 5.10
C ARG A 84 9.85 -2.67 3.69
N ARG A 85 11.15 -2.66 3.36
CA ARG A 85 11.65 -3.13 2.07
C ARG A 85 11.33 -4.60 1.82
N THR A 86 11.45 -5.43 2.85
CA THR A 86 11.13 -6.86 2.76
C THR A 86 9.64 -7.07 2.47
N LEU A 87 8.76 -6.35 3.17
CA LEU A 87 7.32 -6.37 2.92
C LEU A 87 6.98 -5.94 1.48
N ILE A 88 7.51 -4.80 1.02
CA ILE A 88 7.23 -4.28 -0.33
C ILE A 88 7.72 -5.26 -1.41
N ASN A 89 8.92 -5.82 -1.27
CA ASN A 89 9.46 -6.78 -2.23
C ASN A 89 8.60 -8.04 -2.35
N TYR A 90 8.10 -8.57 -1.23
CA TYR A 90 7.17 -9.69 -1.24
C TYR A 90 5.82 -9.32 -1.90
N CYS A 91 5.27 -8.14 -1.59
CA CYS A 91 4.05 -7.68 -2.25
C CYS A 91 4.23 -7.51 -3.76
N LEU A 92 5.40 -7.04 -4.21
CA LEU A 92 5.74 -6.93 -5.63
C LEU A 92 5.84 -8.30 -6.31
N SER A 93 6.49 -9.29 -5.69
CA SER A 93 6.60 -10.64 -6.27
C SER A 93 5.23 -11.30 -6.43
N VAL A 94 4.32 -11.07 -5.47
CA VAL A 94 2.91 -11.53 -5.55
C VAL A 94 2.15 -10.83 -6.69
N VAL A 95 2.21 -9.50 -6.79
CA VAL A 95 1.48 -8.75 -7.84
C VAL A 95 2.03 -9.03 -9.25
N ARG A 96 3.32 -9.36 -9.36
CA ARG A 96 3.96 -9.78 -10.62
C ARG A 96 3.71 -11.24 -10.98
N GLY A 97 3.07 -12.00 -10.09
CA GLY A 97 2.76 -13.42 -10.31
C GLY A 97 3.97 -14.34 -10.18
N GLU A 98 5.06 -13.86 -9.60
CA GLU A 98 6.27 -14.64 -9.29
C GLU A 98 6.00 -15.57 -8.09
N GLU A 99 5.21 -15.08 -7.14
CA GLU A 99 4.78 -15.81 -5.95
C GLU A 99 3.24 -15.82 -5.84
N LYS A 100 2.71 -16.82 -5.13
CA LYS A 100 1.31 -16.80 -4.70
C LYS A 100 1.25 -16.17 -3.31
N LEU A 101 0.19 -15.40 -3.04
CA LEU A 101 -0.02 -14.82 -1.71
C LEU A 101 -0.13 -15.91 -0.65
N ASP A 102 0.91 -16.00 0.19
CA ASP A 102 0.86 -16.61 1.51
C ASP A 102 0.39 -15.53 2.51
N LYS A 103 -0.83 -15.70 3.03
CA LYS A 103 -1.44 -14.76 3.98
C LYS A 103 -0.70 -14.71 5.32
N THR A 104 -0.17 -15.83 5.79
CA THR A 104 0.54 -15.89 7.07
C THR A 104 1.89 -15.21 6.97
N LEU A 105 2.62 -15.42 5.87
CA LEU A 105 3.87 -14.68 5.61
C LEU A 105 3.60 -13.18 5.45
N PHE A 106 2.56 -12.80 4.69
CA PHE A 106 2.17 -11.40 4.55
C PHE A 106 1.91 -10.73 5.90
N GLU A 107 1.07 -11.35 6.74
CA GLU A 107 0.75 -10.85 8.08
C GLU A 107 2.00 -10.72 8.94
N SER A 108 2.91 -11.70 8.90
CA SER A 108 4.17 -11.64 9.66
C SER A 108 5.07 -10.50 9.20
N LEU A 109 5.21 -10.28 7.89
CA LEU A 109 6.03 -9.18 7.34
C LEU A 109 5.41 -7.82 7.67
N ARG A 110 4.08 -7.69 7.59
CA ARG A 110 3.36 -6.46 7.94
C ARG A 110 3.54 -6.12 9.42
N LEU A 111 3.39 -7.09 10.32
CA LEU A 111 3.60 -6.88 11.75
C LEU A 111 5.07 -6.51 12.06
N SER A 112 6.03 -7.09 11.33
CA SER A 112 7.44 -6.73 11.49
C SER A 112 7.73 -5.28 11.07
N ASP A 113 7.13 -4.80 9.98
CA ASP A 113 7.21 -3.38 9.56
C ASP A 113 6.57 -2.46 10.61
N GLU A 114 5.40 -2.82 11.12
CA GLU A 114 4.69 -2.06 12.16
C GLU A 114 5.53 -1.90 13.43
N ILE A 115 6.11 -2.98 13.94
CA ILE A 115 6.97 -2.96 15.12
C ILE A 115 8.24 -2.11 14.86
N ALA A 116 8.83 -2.22 13.67
CA ALA A 116 10.04 -1.45 13.33
C ALA A 116 9.77 0.06 13.33
N GLN A 117 8.58 0.50 12.94
CA GLN A 117 8.20 1.92 12.93
C GLN A 117 7.85 2.47 14.33
N GLU A 118 7.53 1.62 15.31
CA GLU A 118 7.25 2.05 16.69
C GLU A 118 8.53 2.23 17.53
N LEU A 119 9.67 1.74 17.04
CA LEU A 119 10.96 1.73 17.75
C LEU A 119 11.92 2.86 17.30
N ASP A 120 11.52 3.64 16.30
CA ASP A 120 12.26 4.78 15.72
C ASP A 120 11.64 6.12 16.20
#